data_AF-A0A9N8JTG8-F1
#
_entry.id   AF-A0A9N8JTG8-F1
#
_cell.length_a   1.000
_cell.length_b   1.000
_cell.length_c   1.000
_cell.angle_alpha   90.00
_cell.angle_beta   90.00
_cell.angle_gamma   90.00
#
_symmetry.space_group_name_H-M   'P 1'
#
loop_
_entity.id
_entity.type
_entity.pdbx_description
1 polymer ?
#
loop_
_entity_poly.entity_id
_entity_poly.type
_entity_poly.pdbx_seq_one_letter_code
_entity_poly.pdbx_strand_id
1 'polypeptide(L)'
;MVYTHRCTLCLRSNKIKDCASDHNMRSHLGAPSTHNMGPFECQIPGCGLRSQRQDRNNNHGNHQAVWAQPQALITALNREVQACQQALINAAAAPVPPVAAAANVVPPVVVPAVAVPPATVPPVAIPPVVAAATAAPPVAAATNVAPAVVPPAVVGPPQAVPTGASIAAAQGLNAVQGPPASVQGPPTAAQVPLVAVPTVQVPDPVPAAQVPAATTAADAGDDQFKYGHFKYEMDNFELRHAGETRDDIEAQYEKEQKLWYQLDE
;
A
#
# COMPACT_ATOMS: atom_id res chain seq x y z
N MET A 1 -14.95 8.39 2.94
CA MET A 1 -13.76 9.17 3.32
C MET A 1 -12.81 9.21 2.12
N VAL A 2 -12.26 10.35 1.72
CA VAL A 2 -11.30 10.41 0.59
C VAL A 2 -9.93 10.00 1.08
N TYR A 3 -9.40 8.89 0.55
CA TYR A 3 -8.03 8.48 0.82
C TYR A 3 -7.08 9.24 -0.08
N THR A 4 -5.93 9.61 0.46
CA THR A 4 -4.88 10.36 -0.27
C THR A 4 -3.59 9.56 -0.39
N HIS A 5 -3.44 8.48 0.39
CA HIS A 5 -2.24 7.65 0.42
C HIS A 5 -2.61 6.17 0.50
N ARG A 6 -1.79 5.32 -0.15
CA ARG A 6 -1.82 3.86 -0.02
C ARG A 6 -0.44 3.37 0.36
N CYS A 7 -0.32 2.66 1.49
CA CYS A 7 0.98 2.21 1.99
C CYS A 7 1.62 1.18 1.05
N THR A 8 2.75 1.56 0.44
CA THR A 8 3.57 0.73 -0.45
C THR A 8 4.18 -0.47 0.26
N LEU A 9 4.54 -0.35 1.54
CA LEU A 9 5.15 -1.43 2.32
C LEU A 9 4.13 -2.50 2.73
N CYS A 10 2.93 -2.10 3.15
CA CYS A 10 1.84 -3.04 3.38
C CYS A 10 1.44 -3.78 2.08
N LEU A 11 1.42 -3.06 0.95
CA LEU A 11 1.05 -3.63 -0.33
C LEU A 11 2.00 -4.76 -0.77
N ARG A 12 3.30 -4.67 -0.45
CA ARG A 12 4.27 -5.76 -0.69
C ARG A 12 3.92 -7.05 0.06
N SER A 13 3.19 -6.93 1.17
CA SER A 13 2.69 -8.05 1.97
C SER A 13 1.23 -8.41 1.61
N ASN A 14 0.73 -7.96 0.47
CA ASN A 14 -0.67 -8.10 0.04
C ASN A 14 -1.70 -7.53 1.02
N LYS A 15 -1.31 -6.54 1.84
CA LYS A 15 -2.22 -5.83 2.74
C LYS A 15 -2.50 -4.43 2.20
N ILE A 16 -3.77 -4.08 2.06
CA ILE A 16 -4.17 -2.73 1.67
C ILE A 16 -4.31 -1.89 2.93
N LYS A 17 -3.51 -0.83 3.03
CA LYS A 17 -3.66 0.19 4.07
C LYS A 17 -3.69 1.57 3.43
N ASP A 18 -4.87 2.17 3.47
CA ASP A 18 -5.10 3.52 2.96
C ASP A 18 -5.19 4.54 4.10
N CYS A 19 -4.72 5.76 3.86
CA CYS A 19 -4.74 6.86 4.81
C CYS A 19 -5.29 8.13 4.16
N ALA A 20 -6.03 8.92 4.94
CA ALA A 20 -6.63 10.17 4.47
C ALA A 20 -5.68 11.38 4.49
N SER A 21 -4.52 11.28 5.13
CA SER A 21 -3.56 12.39 5.25
C SER A 21 -2.11 11.92 5.44
N ASP A 22 -1.16 12.82 5.17
CA ASP A 22 0.27 12.63 5.47
C ASP A 22 0.52 12.29 6.93
N HIS A 23 -0.19 12.95 7.85
CA HIS A 23 -0.04 12.72 9.28
C HIS A 23 -0.38 11.27 9.65
N ASN A 24 -1.51 10.77 9.13
CA ASN A 24 -1.95 9.39 9.35
C ASN A 24 -0.99 8.39 8.72
N MET A 25 -0.49 8.68 7.51
CA MET A 25 0.48 7.82 6.85
C MET A 25 1.82 7.79 7.61
N ARG A 26 2.31 8.93 8.10
CA ARG A 26 3.51 8.99 8.97
C ARG A 26 3.33 8.24 10.28
N SER A 27 2.15 8.34 10.89
CA SER A 27 1.83 7.59 12.10
C SER A 27 1.84 6.08 11.83
N HIS A 28 1.24 5.65 10.72
CA HIS A 28 1.25 4.26 10.29
C HIS A 28 2.65 3.75 9.98
N LEU A 29 3.47 4.49 9.24
CA LEU A 29 4.86 4.11 8.93
C LEU A 29 5.74 4.12 10.19
N GLY A 30 5.51 5.06 11.10
CA GLY A 30 6.33 5.26 12.28
C GLY A 30 6.00 4.34 13.47
N ALA A 31 4.90 3.59 13.41
CA ALA A 31 4.55 2.67 14.49
C ALA A 31 5.51 1.46 14.54
N PRO A 32 5.99 1.05 15.72
CA PRO A 32 6.86 -0.13 15.85
C PRO A 32 6.21 -1.44 15.39
N SER A 33 4.88 -1.53 15.48
CA SER A 33 4.11 -2.73 15.11
C SER A 33 3.88 -2.90 13.61
N THR A 34 4.25 -1.92 12.79
CA THR A 34 3.99 -1.92 11.35
C THR A 34 5.29 -1.91 10.55
N HIS A 35 6.02 -0.78 10.59
CA HIS A 35 7.19 -0.56 9.75
C HIS A 35 8.38 0.04 10.52
N ASN A 36 8.16 0.54 11.75
CA ASN A 36 9.21 1.12 12.59
C ASN A 36 10.03 2.20 11.85
N MET A 37 9.40 3.04 11.04
CA MET A 37 10.05 4.10 10.24
C MET A 37 9.86 5.50 10.84
N GLY A 38 9.82 5.59 12.17
CA GLY A 38 9.64 6.87 12.86
C GLY A 38 10.81 7.84 12.60
N PRO A 39 10.59 9.17 12.65
CA PRO A 39 11.66 10.14 12.52
C PRO A 39 12.56 10.18 13.77
N PHE A 40 12.12 9.63 14.90
CA PHE A 40 12.89 9.52 16.12
C PHE A 40 13.50 8.13 16.25
N GLU A 41 14.78 8.06 16.61
CA GLU A 41 15.52 6.82 16.85
C GLU A 41 16.18 6.86 18.24
N CYS A 42 16.05 5.75 18.96
CA CYS A 42 16.66 5.64 20.27
C CYS A 42 18.18 5.56 20.15
N GLN A 43 18.89 6.44 20.88
CA GLN A 43 20.35 6.54 20.86
C GLN A 43 21.05 5.50 21.73
N ILE A 44 20.32 4.66 22.47
CA ILE A 44 20.93 3.61 23.27
C ILE A 44 21.47 2.52 22.33
N PRO A 45 22.79 2.20 22.37
CA PRO A 45 23.40 1.23 21.49
C PRO A 45 22.68 -0.12 21.53
N GLY A 46 22.36 -0.66 20.35
CA GLY A 46 21.66 -1.94 20.20
C GLY A 46 20.13 -1.88 20.35
N CYS A 47 19.53 -0.72 20.64
CA CYS A 47 18.07 -0.60 20.74
C CYS A 47 17.37 -0.72 19.37
N GLY A 48 17.75 0.12 18.40
CA GLY A 48 17.18 0.12 17.05
C GLY A 48 15.69 0.49 16.95
N LEU A 49 15.03 0.79 18.09
CA LEU A 49 13.63 1.21 18.09
C LEU A 49 13.49 2.64 17.59
N ARG A 50 12.38 2.86 16.88
CA ARG A 50 12.01 4.16 16.34
C ARG A 50 10.61 4.52 16.80
N SER A 51 10.33 5.82 16.82
CA SER A 51 9.03 6.36 17.24
C SER A 51 8.59 7.47 16.32
N GLN A 52 7.27 7.60 16.15
CA GLN A 52 6.66 8.72 15.44
C GLN A 52 6.66 10.01 16.28
N ARG A 53 6.65 9.90 17.62
CA ARG A 53 6.58 11.04 18.54
C ARG A 53 7.65 10.89 19.63
N GLN A 54 8.26 12.00 20.01
CA GLN A 54 9.28 12.04 21.07
C GLN A 54 8.71 11.70 22.46
N ASP A 55 7.42 11.91 22.69
CA ASP A 55 6.74 11.69 23.97
C ASP A 55 6.14 10.28 24.11
N ARG A 56 6.22 9.45 23.08
CA ARG A 56 5.73 8.06 23.11
C ARG A 56 6.87 7.08 23.28
N ASN A 57 6.54 5.94 23.90
CA ASN A 57 7.46 4.84 24.14
C ASN A 57 8.71 5.27 24.91
N ASN A 58 8.57 6.16 25.89
CA ASN A 58 9.71 6.65 26.67
C ASN A 58 10.38 5.54 27.51
N ASN A 59 9.72 4.38 27.65
CA ASN A 59 10.28 3.18 28.23
C ASN A 59 10.01 2.00 27.29
N HIS A 60 11.06 1.40 26.73
CA HIS A 60 10.96 0.21 25.88
C HIS A 60 11.54 -1.03 26.58
N GLY A 61 11.09 -1.26 27.81
CA GLY A 61 11.30 -2.49 28.60
C GLY A 61 12.66 -2.57 29.28
N ASN A 62 13.75 -2.19 28.59
CA ASN A 62 15.12 -2.38 29.07
C ASN A 62 15.89 -1.08 29.29
N HIS A 63 15.34 0.08 28.93
CA HIS A 63 15.93 1.40 29.19
C HIS A 63 14.94 2.53 28.93
N GLN A 64 15.28 3.70 29.49
CA GLN A 64 14.63 4.96 29.14
C GLN A 64 15.07 5.41 27.75
N ALA A 65 14.12 5.80 26.94
CA ALA A 65 14.37 6.27 25.58
C ALA A 65 15.20 7.55 25.59
N VAL A 66 16.27 7.56 24.81
CA VAL A 66 16.96 8.80 24.43
C VAL A 66 16.70 9.02 22.96
N TRP A 67 15.65 9.77 22.65
CA TRP A 67 15.26 10.04 21.28
C TRP A 67 16.17 11.09 20.66
N ALA A 68 16.78 10.76 19.53
CA ALA A 68 17.28 11.77 18.59
C ALA A 68 16.46 11.72 17.31
N GLN A 69 16.55 12.79 16.51
CA GLN A 69 15.85 12.90 15.24
C GLN A 69 16.87 13.05 14.09
N PRO A 70 17.53 11.97 13.68
CA PRO A 70 18.52 12.04 12.61
C PRO A 70 17.87 12.56 11.32
N GLN A 71 18.50 13.56 10.69
CA GLN A 71 17.96 14.15 9.45
C GLN A 71 17.75 13.11 8.34
N ALA A 72 18.62 12.10 8.27
CA ALA A 72 18.50 10.99 7.32
C ALA A 72 17.18 10.21 7.49
N LEU A 73 16.71 10.00 8.72
CA LEU A 73 15.45 9.30 8.98
C LEU A 73 14.24 10.14 8.60
N ILE A 74 14.29 11.45 8.86
CA ILE A 74 13.25 12.38 8.42
C ILE A 74 13.14 12.34 6.88
N THR A 75 14.27 12.43 6.18
CA THR A 75 14.30 12.36 4.71
C THR A 75 13.78 11.03 4.18
N ALA A 76 14.16 9.91 4.80
CA ALA A 76 13.68 8.58 4.42
C ALA A 76 12.16 8.44 4.63
N LEU A 77 11.64 8.88 5.77
CA LEU A 77 10.19 8.87 6.05
C LEU A 77 9.43 9.75 5.06
N ASN A 78 9.93 10.95 4.75
CA ASN A 78 9.30 11.85 3.77
C ASN A 78 9.22 11.21 2.38
N ARG A 79 10.29 10.55 1.95
CA ARG A 79 10.32 9.84 0.66
C ARG A 79 9.28 8.72 0.61
N GLU A 80 9.15 7.94 1.68
CA GLU A 80 8.19 6.84 1.70
C GLU A 80 6.73 7.34 1.72
N VAL A 81 6.45 8.43 2.45
CA VAL A 81 5.11 9.06 2.43
C VAL A 81 4.74 9.52 1.01
N GLN A 82 5.68 10.16 0.30
CA GLN A 82 5.47 10.55 -1.11
C GLN A 82 5.25 9.34 -2.02
N ALA A 83 6.01 8.26 -1.82
CA ALA A 83 5.79 7.02 -2.57
C ALA A 83 4.39 6.43 -2.32
N CYS A 84 3.90 6.49 -1.08
CA CYS A 84 2.55 6.04 -0.72
C CYS A 84 1.45 6.91 -1.37
N GLN A 85 1.66 8.21 -1.48
CA GLN A 85 0.75 9.10 -2.21
C GLN A 85 0.71 8.74 -3.69
N GLN A 86 1.89 8.60 -4.31
CA GLN A 86 2.02 8.26 -5.72
C GLN A 86 1.41 6.89 -6.06
N ALA A 87 1.55 5.91 -5.16
CA ALA A 87 0.97 4.58 -5.34
C ALA A 87 -0.56 4.62 -5.47
N LEU A 88 -1.24 5.48 -4.69
CA LEU A 88 -2.68 5.64 -4.80
C LEU A 88 -3.09 6.32 -6.12
N ILE A 89 -2.35 7.37 -6.52
CA ILE A 89 -2.58 8.05 -7.81
C ILE A 89 -2.41 7.07 -8.97
N ASN A 90 -1.34 6.28 -8.97
CA ASN A 90 -1.08 5.28 -10.00
C ASN A 90 -2.15 4.19 -10.03
N ALA A 91 -2.63 3.75 -8.87
CA ALA A 91 -3.71 2.77 -8.78
C ALA A 91 -5.03 3.32 -9.35
N ALA A 92 -5.32 4.61 -9.15
CA ALA A 92 -6.50 5.25 -9.72
C ALA A 92 -6.38 5.49 -11.24
N ALA A 93 -5.17 5.69 -11.76
CA ALA A 93 -4.90 5.88 -13.18
C ALA A 93 -4.77 4.57 -13.97
N ALA A 94 -4.66 3.42 -13.29
CA ALA A 94 -4.49 2.13 -13.95
C ALA A 94 -5.71 1.83 -14.84
N PRO A 95 -5.52 1.55 -16.15
CA PRO A 95 -6.62 1.22 -17.03
C PRO A 95 -7.32 -0.04 -16.52
N VAL A 96 -8.65 0.01 -16.46
CA VAL A 96 -9.44 -1.19 -16.20
C VAL A 96 -9.14 -2.16 -17.34
N PRO A 97 -8.66 -3.38 -17.06
CA PRO A 97 -8.40 -4.34 -18.12
C PRO A 97 -9.69 -4.53 -18.92
N PRO A 98 -9.62 -4.57 -20.26
CA PRO A 98 -10.81 -4.81 -21.06
C PRO A 98 -11.42 -6.13 -20.59
N VAL A 99 -12.69 -6.08 -20.17
CA VAL A 99 -13.44 -7.29 -19.89
C VAL A 99 -13.51 -8.04 -21.20
N ALA A 100 -12.70 -9.10 -21.33
CA ALA A 100 -12.77 -9.98 -22.48
C ALA A 100 -14.20 -10.51 -22.51
N ALA A 101 -14.97 -10.10 -23.52
CA ALA A 101 -16.25 -10.73 -23.78
C ALA A 101 -15.96 -12.19 -24.02
N ALA A 102 -16.30 -13.04 -23.05
CA ALA A 102 -16.27 -14.47 -23.23
C ALA A 102 -17.18 -14.74 -24.42
N ALA A 103 -16.59 -15.05 -25.58
CA ALA A 103 -17.34 -15.58 -26.70
C ALA A 103 -18.02 -16.82 -26.14
N ASN A 104 -19.34 -16.75 -26.01
CA ASN A 104 -20.15 -17.87 -25.58
C ASN A 104 -20.13 -18.85 -26.75
N VAL A 105 -19.03 -19.58 -26.88
CA VAL A 105 -18.90 -20.66 -27.86
C VAL A 105 -19.79 -21.76 -27.31
N VAL A 106 -21.06 -21.72 -27.70
CA VAL A 106 -21.97 -22.84 -27.49
C VAL A 106 -21.30 -24.03 -28.20
N PRO A 107 -20.87 -25.08 -27.46
CA PRO A 107 -20.31 -26.25 -28.10
C PRO A 107 -21.38 -26.79 -29.05
N PRO A 108 -21.03 -27.16 -30.29
CA PRO A 108 -21.99 -27.73 -31.23
C PRO A 108 -22.63 -28.96 -30.57
N VAL A 109 -23.94 -28.91 -30.39
CA VAL A 109 -24.70 -30.06 -29.93
C VAL A 109 -24.61 -31.11 -31.04
N VAL A 110 -23.77 -32.12 -30.82
CA VAL A 110 -23.73 -33.30 -31.69
C VAL A 110 -24.99 -34.10 -31.42
N VAL A 111 -26.02 -33.89 -32.25
CA VAL A 111 -27.21 -34.72 -32.23
C VAL A 111 -26.82 -36.07 -32.85
N PRO A 112 -26.88 -37.19 -32.12
CA PRO A 112 -26.62 -38.49 -32.72
C PRO A 112 -27.64 -38.76 -33.82
N ALA A 113 -27.16 -39.06 -35.03
CA ALA A 113 -28.01 -39.48 -36.13
C ALA A 113 -28.67 -40.81 -35.75
N VAL A 114 -29.96 -40.76 -35.38
CA VAL A 114 -30.78 -41.97 -35.27
C VAL A 114 -30.95 -42.50 -36.68
N ALA A 115 -30.38 -43.68 -36.95
CA ALA A 115 -30.59 -44.39 -38.19
C ALA A 115 -32.06 -44.80 -38.30
N VAL A 116 -32.83 -44.09 -39.11
CA VAL A 116 -34.20 -44.48 -39.46
C VAL A 116 -34.09 -45.56 -40.53
N PRO A 117 -34.73 -46.74 -40.36
CA PRO A 117 -34.76 -47.76 -41.40
C PRO A 117 -35.48 -47.24 -42.65
N PRO A 118 -35.10 -47.69 -43.86
CA PRO A 118 -35.64 -47.17 -45.10
C PRO A 118 -37.12 -47.52 -45.24
N ALA A 119 -37.99 -46.52 -45.03
CA ALA A 119 -39.38 -46.61 -45.43
C ALA A 119 -39.48 -46.29 -46.94
N THR A 120 -40.05 -47.22 -47.70
CA THR A 120 -40.37 -47.04 -49.12
C THR A 120 -41.55 -46.06 -49.22
N VAL A 121 -41.28 -44.79 -49.54
CA VAL A 121 -42.33 -43.79 -49.76
C VAL A 121 -42.36 -43.42 -51.25
N PRO A 122 -43.54 -43.40 -51.90
CA PRO A 122 -43.66 -42.99 -53.30
C PRO A 122 -43.26 -41.51 -53.49
N PRO A 123 -42.80 -41.12 -54.69
CA PRO A 123 -42.26 -39.78 -54.94
C PRO A 123 -43.37 -38.73 -54.83
N VAL A 124 -43.35 -37.97 -53.75
CA VAL A 124 -44.09 -36.70 -53.64
C VAL A 124 -43.09 -35.59 -53.94
N ALA A 125 -43.36 -34.81 -54.98
CA ALA A 125 -42.59 -33.63 -55.31
C ALA A 125 -42.79 -32.55 -54.22
N ILE A 126 -41.77 -32.32 -53.40
CA ILE A 126 -41.74 -31.22 -52.45
C ILE A 126 -41.07 -30.02 -53.16
N PRO A 127 -41.72 -28.84 -53.21
CA PRO A 127 -41.08 -27.63 -53.76
C PRO A 127 -39.89 -27.19 -52.90
N PRO A 128 -38.88 -26.53 -53.50
CA PRO A 128 -37.68 -26.13 -52.77
C PRO A 128 -38.01 -25.11 -51.69
N VAL A 129 -37.67 -25.44 -50.44
CA VAL A 129 -37.70 -24.49 -49.33
C VAL A 129 -36.47 -23.60 -49.46
N VAL A 130 -36.68 -22.32 -49.76
CA VAL A 130 -35.64 -21.29 -49.73
C VAL A 130 -35.33 -20.99 -48.27
N ALA A 131 -34.13 -21.35 -47.81
CA ALA A 131 -33.65 -21.00 -46.48
C ALA A 131 -33.40 -19.48 -46.42
N ALA A 132 -34.26 -18.76 -45.71
CA ALA A 132 -34.03 -17.37 -45.37
C ALA A 132 -32.95 -17.30 -44.29
N ALA A 133 -31.73 -16.95 -44.67
CA ALA A 133 -30.68 -16.58 -43.73
C ALA A 133 -31.06 -15.24 -43.08
N THR A 134 -31.58 -15.29 -41.85
CA THR A 134 -31.71 -14.10 -41.00
C THR A 134 -30.31 -13.68 -40.55
N ALA A 135 -29.74 -12.68 -41.23
CA ALA A 135 -28.56 -11.97 -40.73
C ALA A 135 -28.93 -11.28 -39.40
N ALA A 136 -28.22 -11.60 -38.33
CA ALA A 136 -28.32 -10.87 -37.08
C ALA A 136 -27.89 -9.40 -37.31
N PRO A 137 -28.54 -8.42 -36.67
CA PRO A 137 -28.15 -7.02 -36.80
C PRO A 137 -26.74 -6.80 -36.19
N PRO A 138 -25.91 -5.93 -36.78
CA PRO A 138 -24.62 -5.61 -36.20
C PRO A 138 -24.84 -4.86 -34.88
N VAL A 139 -24.27 -5.40 -33.80
CA VAL A 139 -24.18 -4.68 -32.51
C VAL A 139 -23.20 -3.54 -32.72
N ALA A 140 -23.72 -2.31 -32.74
CA ALA A 140 -22.90 -1.11 -32.81
C ALA A 140 -22.02 -1.02 -31.56
N ALA A 141 -20.70 -1.14 -31.74
CA ALA A 141 -19.74 -0.83 -30.70
C ALA A 141 -19.84 0.68 -30.40
N ALA A 142 -20.38 1.02 -29.24
CA ALA A 142 -20.35 2.38 -28.73
C ALA A 142 -18.90 2.73 -28.35
N THR A 143 -18.18 3.41 -29.25
CA THR A 143 -16.93 4.09 -28.91
C THR A 143 -17.27 5.31 -28.06
N ASN A 144 -17.16 5.16 -26.74
CA ASN A 144 -17.07 6.31 -25.85
C ASN A 144 -15.69 6.97 -26.06
N VAL A 145 -15.66 8.02 -26.87
CA VAL A 145 -14.54 8.95 -26.91
C VAL A 145 -14.69 9.89 -25.71
N ALA A 146 -13.88 9.70 -24.69
CA ALA A 146 -13.76 10.66 -23.60
C ALA A 146 -13.23 12.01 -24.16
N PRO A 147 -13.75 13.16 -23.72
CA PRO A 147 -13.23 14.45 -24.14
C PRO A 147 -11.80 14.63 -23.63
N ALA A 148 -10.89 14.98 -24.54
CA ALA A 148 -9.52 15.32 -24.21
C ALA A 148 -9.50 16.56 -23.29
N VAL A 149 -9.06 16.37 -22.04
CA VAL A 149 -8.80 17.47 -21.12
C VAL A 149 -7.50 18.15 -21.56
N VAL A 150 -7.62 19.36 -22.07
CA VAL A 150 -6.49 20.26 -22.35
C VAL A 150 -5.97 20.77 -20.99
N PRO A 151 -4.70 20.53 -20.61
CA PRO A 151 -4.15 21.12 -19.41
C PRO A 151 -4.00 22.65 -19.58
N PRO A 152 -4.28 23.45 -18.53
CA PRO A 152 -3.99 24.88 -18.58
C PRO A 152 -2.49 25.14 -18.69
N ALA A 153 -2.13 26.16 -19.46
CA ALA A 153 -0.77 26.60 -19.68
C ALA A 153 -0.07 26.97 -18.35
N VAL A 154 1.14 26.46 -18.16
CA VAL A 154 2.04 26.81 -17.06
C VAL A 154 2.50 28.25 -17.27
N VAL A 155 1.93 29.19 -16.51
CA VAL A 155 2.49 30.53 -16.37
C VAL A 155 3.62 30.43 -15.35
N GLY A 156 4.86 30.61 -15.80
CA GLY A 156 6.05 30.58 -14.95
C GLY A 156 6.05 31.68 -13.89
N PRO A 157 6.72 31.48 -12.75
CA PRO A 157 6.84 32.50 -11.72
C PRO A 157 7.72 33.68 -12.20
N PRO A 158 7.40 34.92 -11.80
CA PRO A 158 8.24 36.07 -12.12
C PRO A 158 9.59 35.95 -11.40
N GLN A 159 10.67 36.20 -12.14
CA GLN A 159 12.02 36.27 -11.61
C GLN A 159 12.15 37.48 -10.67
N ALA A 160 12.57 37.22 -9.44
CA ALA A 160 12.94 38.26 -8.48
C ALA A 160 14.34 38.80 -8.82
N VAL A 161 14.40 40.11 -9.06
CA VAL A 161 15.64 40.89 -9.22
C VAL A 161 16.29 41.08 -7.84
N PRO A 162 17.59 40.81 -7.65
CA PRO A 162 18.27 41.15 -6.41
C PRO A 162 18.71 42.63 -6.45
N THR A 163 18.00 43.48 -5.72
CA THR A 163 18.50 44.81 -5.34
C THR A 163 19.34 44.68 -4.07
N GLY A 164 20.59 45.14 -4.16
CA GLY A 164 21.54 45.11 -3.06
C GLY A 164 21.47 46.30 -2.10
N ALA A 165 22.40 46.22 -1.14
CA ALA A 165 23.02 47.29 -0.35
C ALA A 165 22.30 47.82 0.91
N SER A 166 22.84 47.36 2.05
CA SER A 166 23.51 48.16 3.10
C SER A 166 22.71 49.17 3.91
N ILE A 167 22.59 48.90 5.23
CA ILE A 167 22.80 49.92 6.27
C ILE A 167 23.43 49.27 7.52
N ALA A 168 24.22 50.07 8.21
CA ALA A 168 25.19 49.71 9.23
C ALA A 168 24.67 49.84 10.68
N ALA A 169 25.49 49.27 11.59
CA ALA A 169 25.82 49.71 12.96
C ALA A 169 24.73 49.76 14.05
N ALA A 170 24.94 48.98 15.13
CA ALA A 170 25.48 49.44 16.43
C ALA A 170 25.38 48.29 17.47
N GLN A 171 26.52 47.82 18.00
CA GLN A 171 27.02 48.03 19.37
C GLN A 171 26.32 47.20 20.47
N GLY A 172 27.10 46.40 21.20
CA GLY A 172 26.63 45.65 22.37
C GLY A 172 27.67 44.68 22.97
N LEU A 173 28.71 45.25 23.56
CA LEU A 173 29.78 44.69 24.40
C LEU A 173 29.45 43.41 25.20
N ASN A 174 30.36 42.41 25.15
CA ASN A 174 30.89 41.80 26.37
C ASN A 174 32.21 41.05 26.08
N ALA A 175 33.28 41.55 26.70
CA ALA A 175 34.62 40.98 26.65
C ALA A 175 34.83 40.03 27.83
N VAL A 176 35.28 38.81 27.55
CA VAL A 176 35.97 37.97 28.53
C VAL A 176 37.32 37.60 27.92
N GLN A 177 38.38 38.12 28.52
CA GLN A 177 39.77 37.84 28.17
C GLN A 177 40.15 36.43 28.66
N GLY A 178 40.74 35.63 27.76
CA GLY A 178 41.47 34.41 28.08
C GLY A 178 42.89 34.47 27.46
N PRO A 179 43.89 33.81 28.06
CA PRO A 179 45.31 33.98 27.72
C PRO A 179 45.71 33.29 26.39
N PRO A 180 46.82 33.72 25.76
CA PRO A 180 47.21 33.28 24.42
C PRO A 180 47.88 31.90 24.46
N ALA A 181 47.41 30.98 23.61
CA ALA A 181 48.07 29.71 23.32
C ALA A 181 48.46 29.64 21.84
N SER A 182 49.77 29.75 21.62
CA SER A 182 50.62 29.11 20.61
C SER A 182 50.05 28.72 19.25
N VAL A 183 50.63 29.35 18.23
CA VAL A 183 50.55 29.01 16.80
C VAL A 183 51.17 27.64 16.55
N GLN A 184 50.39 26.72 15.98
CA GLN A 184 50.86 25.42 15.47
C GLN A 184 50.47 25.33 13.98
N GLY A 185 51.47 25.01 13.14
CA GLY A 185 51.45 25.15 11.68
C GLY A 185 50.50 24.21 10.92
N PRO A 186 50.49 24.31 9.57
CA PRO A 186 49.52 23.62 8.72
C PRO A 186 49.77 22.10 8.65
N PRO A 187 48.72 21.27 8.62
CA PRO A 187 48.89 19.83 8.48
C PRO A 187 49.24 19.44 7.05
N THR A 188 50.26 18.61 6.92
CA THR A 188 50.68 17.92 5.72
C THR A 188 49.58 16.95 5.26
N ALA A 189 49.20 17.03 3.99
CA ALA A 189 48.24 16.12 3.37
C ALA A 189 48.82 14.70 3.25
N ALA A 190 48.33 13.78 4.09
CA ALA A 190 48.58 12.35 3.92
C ALA A 190 47.63 11.79 2.84
N GLN A 191 48.22 11.24 1.78
CA GLN A 191 47.50 10.50 0.74
C GLN A 191 47.01 9.16 1.30
N VAL A 192 45.70 8.94 1.25
CA VAL A 192 45.08 7.64 1.57
C VAL A 192 45.05 6.80 0.29
N PRO A 193 45.51 5.54 0.31
CA PRO A 193 45.44 4.67 -0.86
C PRO A 193 43.99 4.23 -1.14
N LEU A 194 43.57 4.37 -2.39
CA LEU A 194 42.29 3.92 -2.91
C LEU A 194 42.25 2.38 -2.92
N VAL A 195 41.47 1.77 -2.03
CA VAL A 195 41.18 0.34 -2.06
C VAL A 195 39.97 0.12 -2.95
N ALA A 196 40.14 -0.66 -4.02
CA ALA A 196 39.08 -1.01 -4.96
C ALA A 196 38.01 -1.88 -4.28
N VAL A 197 36.75 -1.46 -4.40
CA VAL A 197 35.58 -2.21 -3.92
C VAL A 197 35.18 -3.23 -4.99
N PRO A 198 35.06 -4.53 -4.67
CA PRO A 198 34.60 -5.52 -5.64
C PRO A 198 33.12 -5.33 -5.95
N THR A 199 32.79 -5.33 -7.24
CA THR A 199 31.44 -5.23 -7.76
C THR A 199 30.69 -6.54 -7.49
N VAL A 200 29.68 -6.50 -6.63
CA VAL A 200 28.77 -7.64 -6.40
C VAL A 200 27.70 -7.62 -7.49
N GLN A 201 27.69 -8.66 -8.33
CA GLN A 201 26.62 -8.91 -9.29
C GLN A 201 25.36 -9.39 -8.56
N VAL A 202 24.26 -8.65 -8.73
CA VAL A 202 22.92 -9.05 -8.26
C VAL A 202 22.28 -9.89 -9.36
N PRO A 203 21.82 -11.13 -9.08
CA PRO A 203 21.12 -11.95 -10.07
C PRO A 203 19.73 -11.40 -10.40
N ASP A 204 19.31 -11.64 -11.64
CA ASP A 204 18.03 -11.17 -12.20
C ASP A 204 16.81 -11.71 -11.42
N PRO A 205 15.72 -10.92 -11.32
CA PRO A 205 14.51 -11.33 -10.62
C PRO A 205 13.76 -12.42 -11.38
N VAL A 206 13.39 -13.48 -10.64
CA VAL A 206 12.51 -14.57 -11.11
C VAL A 206 11.07 -14.04 -11.26
N PRO A 207 10.37 -14.35 -12.37
CA PRO A 207 8.98 -13.90 -12.58
C PRO A 207 8.01 -14.55 -11.58
N ALA A 208 7.23 -13.71 -10.90
CA ALA A 208 6.22 -14.14 -9.94
C ALA A 208 4.99 -14.76 -10.62
N ALA A 209 4.57 -15.91 -10.12
CA ALA A 209 3.34 -16.59 -10.54
C ALA A 209 2.09 -15.78 -10.13
N GLN A 210 1.13 -15.69 -11.05
CA GLN A 210 -0.16 -15.02 -10.84
C GLN A 210 -1.04 -15.82 -9.86
N VAL A 211 -1.55 -15.15 -8.82
CA VAL A 211 -2.57 -15.66 -7.90
C VAL A 211 -3.86 -14.85 -8.13
N PRO A 212 -5.05 -15.47 -8.19
CA PRO A 212 -6.29 -14.79 -8.57
C PRO A 212 -6.76 -13.76 -7.53
N ALA A 213 -7.36 -12.69 -8.04
CA ALA A 213 -7.81 -11.51 -7.31
C ALA A 213 -9.01 -11.79 -6.38
N ALA A 214 -8.91 -11.39 -5.12
CA ALA A 214 -10.02 -11.32 -4.19
C ALA A 214 -10.78 -9.99 -4.35
N THR A 215 -12.11 -10.08 -4.42
CA THR A 215 -13.06 -8.97 -4.56
C THR A 215 -13.07 -8.06 -3.32
N THR A 216 -12.85 -6.75 -3.52
CA THR A 216 -12.98 -5.72 -2.48
C THR A 216 -14.41 -5.18 -2.43
N ALA A 217 -15.08 -5.32 -1.28
CA ALA A 217 -16.25 -4.51 -0.94
C ALA A 217 -15.79 -3.20 -0.29
N ALA A 218 -16.29 -2.08 -0.80
CA ALA A 218 -16.06 -0.75 -0.27
C ALA A 218 -17.24 -0.29 0.59
N ASP A 219 -16.91 0.62 1.52
CA ASP A 219 -17.77 1.64 2.15
C ASP A 219 -18.34 1.38 3.55
N ALA A 220 -17.90 2.18 4.54
CA ALA A 220 -18.75 2.86 5.53
C ALA A 220 -17.92 3.75 6.49
N GLY A 221 -18.50 4.89 6.87
CA GLY A 221 -17.90 5.99 7.63
C GLY A 221 -17.91 5.85 9.16
N ASP A 222 -17.49 6.94 9.79
CA ASP A 222 -16.88 7.11 11.13
C ASP A 222 -17.65 6.63 12.38
N ASP A 223 -18.87 6.09 12.28
CA ASP A 223 -19.52 5.35 13.39
C ASP A 223 -19.11 3.86 13.43
N GLN A 224 -18.33 3.42 12.44
CA GLN A 224 -17.83 2.05 12.33
C GLN A 224 -16.75 1.66 13.34
N PHE A 225 -16.16 2.57 14.13
CA PHE A 225 -15.07 2.14 15.03
C PHE A 225 -15.55 1.25 16.18
N LYS A 226 -16.83 1.33 16.59
CA LYS A 226 -17.40 0.41 17.61
C LYS A 226 -17.97 -0.86 16.97
N TYR A 227 -18.73 -0.71 15.88
CA TYR A 227 -19.35 -1.87 15.20
C TYR A 227 -18.37 -2.67 14.35
N GLY A 228 -17.36 -2.03 13.76
CA GLY A 228 -16.31 -2.68 12.98
C GLY A 228 -15.33 -3.47 13.84
N HIS A 229 -15.04 -3.01 15.07
CA HIS A 229 -14.25 -3.81 16.01
C HIS A 229 -15.05 -5.03 16.48
N PHE A 230 -16.31 -4.87 16.87
CA PHE A 230 -17.16 -6.01 17.24
C PHE A 230 -17.32 -6.99 16.07
N LYS A 231 -17.55 -6.51 14.85
CA LYS A 231 -17.64 -7.37 13.67
C LYS A 231 -16.32 -8.09 13.37
N TYR A 232 -15.19 -7.41 13.48
CA TYR A 232 -13.87 -8.04 13.32
C TYR A 232 -13.61 -9.11 14.40
N GLU A 233 -13.97 -8.84 15.66
CA GLU A 233 -13.85 -9.80 16.75
C GLU A 233 -14.80 -10.99 16.55
N MET A 234 -16.03 -10.74 16.07
CA MET A 234 -17.02 -11.79 15.81
C MET A 234 -16.64 -12.64 14.60
N ASP A 235 -16.15 -12.03 13.51
CA ASP A 235 -15.65 -12.76 12.33
C ASP A 235 -14.40 -13.60 12.70
N ASN A 236 -13.51 -13.11 13.58
CA ASN A 236 -12.38 -13.90 14.11
C ASN A 236 -12.80 -14.97 15.13
N PHE A 237 -13.85 -14.74 15.89
CA PHE A 237 -14.45 -15.74 16.76
C PHE A 237 -15.04 -16.88 15.92
N GLU A 238 -15.87 -16.56 14.92
CA GLU A 238 -16.42 -17.54 13.98
C GLU A 238 -15.31 -18.31 13.24
N LEU A 239 -14.22 -17.64 12.85
CA LEU A 239 -13.09 -18.31 12.20
C LEU A 239 -12.35 -19.29 13.14
N ARG A 240 -12.16 -18.91 14.42
CA ARG A 240 -11.51 -19.77 15.42
C ARG A 240 -12.36 -20.99 15.78
N HIS A 241 -13.67 -20.83 15.75
CA HIS A 241 -14.64 -21.88 16.10
C HIS A 241 -15.33 -22.49 14.87
N ALA A 242 -14.78 -22.26 13.67
CA ALA A 242 -15.32 -22.82 12.43
C ALA A 242 -15.16 -24.34 12.43
N GLY A 243 -16.28 -25.06 12.56
CA GLY A 243 -16.30 -26.52 12.61
C GLY A 243 -16.40 -27.10 14.02
N GLU A 244 -16.44 -26.25 15.05
CA GLU A 244 -16.80 -26.65 16.41
C GLU A 244 -18.31 -26.61 16.60
N THR A 245 -18.86 -27.56 17.36
CA THR A 245 -20.27 -27.50 17.71
C THR A 245 -20.50 -26.46 18.80
N ARG A 246 -21.73 -25.98 18.93
CA ARG A 246 -22.10 -25.07 20.03
C ARG A 246 -21.76 -25.66 21.40
N ASP A 247 -21.94 -26.97 21.57
CA ASP A 247 -21.65 -27.67 22.83
C ASP A 247 -20.14 -27.66 23.14
N ASP A 248 -19.28 -27.76 22.12
CA ASP A 248 -17.81 -27.68 22.29
C ASP A 248 -17.37 -26.28 22.74
N ILE A 249 -17.97 -25.24 22.16
CA ILE A 249 -17.71 -23.83 22.52
C ILE A 249 -18.16 -23.56 23.97
N GLU A 250 -19.35 -24.03 24.35
CA GLU A 250 -19.87 -23.87 25.72
C GLU A 250 -19.00 -24.63 26.74
N ALA A 251 -18.54 -25.85 26.43
CA ALA A 251 -17.64 -26.62 27.28
C ALA A 251 -16.25 -25.95 27.45
N GLN A 252 -15.72 -25.34 26.39
CA GLN A 252 -14.46 -24.59 26.48
C GLN A 252 -14.60 -23.35 27.35
N TYR A 253 -15.71 -22.61 27.21
CA TYR A 253 -15.98 -21.43 28.02
C TYR A 253 -16.11 -21.78 29.52
N GLU A 254 -16.80 -22.87 29.87
CA GLU A 254 -16.88 -23.34 31.26
C GLU A 254 -15.51 -23.73 31.83
N LYS A 255 -14.64 -24.34 31.01
CA LYS A 255 -13.28 -24.70 31.40
C LYS A 255 -12.42 -23.46 31.67
N GLU A 256 -12.53 -22.43 30.83
CA GLU A 256 -11.84 -21.16 31.01
C GLU A 256 -12.37 -20.41 32.25
N GLN A 257 -13.69 -20.37 32.47
CA GLN A 257 -14.25 -19.77 33.69
C GLN A 257 -13.75 -20.47 34.96
N LYS A 258 -13.72 -21.81 34.99
CA LYS A 258 -13.17 -22.55 36.16
C LYS A 258 -11.71 -22.22 36.43
N LEU A 259 -10.90 -22.04 35.40
CA LEU A 259 -9.50 -21.63 35.53
C LEU A 259 -9.38 -20.22 36.14
N TRP A 260 -10.23 -19.29 35.73
CA TRP A 260 -10.23 -17.93 36.28
C TRP A 260 -10.67 -17.91 37.76
N TYR A 261 -11.73 -18.64 38.11
CA TYR A 261 -12.23 -18.64 39.50
C TYR A 261 -11.39 -19.48 40.47
N GLN A 262 -10.52 -20.39 40.00
CA GLN A 262 -9.58 -21.13 40.84
C GLN A 262 -8.28 -20.37 41.13
N LEU A 263 -8.02 -19.26 40.44
CA LEU A 263 -6.84 -18.42 40.68
C LEU A 263 -7.02 -17.40 41.82
N ASP A 264 -8.24 -17.28 42.35
CA ASP A 264 -8.62 -16.31 43.39
C ASP A 264 -8.80 -16.95 44.79
N GLU A 265 -8.44 -18.22 44.98
CA GLU A 265 -8.34 -18.91 46.29
C GLU A 265 -6.88 -19.16 46.71
#